data_AF-T1H2Q9-F1
#
_entry.id   AF-T1H2Q9-F1
#
_cell.length_a   1.000
_cell.length_b   1.000
_cell.length_c   1.000
_cell.angle_alpha   90.00
_cell.angle_beta   90.00
_cell.angle_gamma   90.00
#
_symmetry.space_group_name_H-M   'P 1'
#
loop_
_entity.id
_entity.type
_entity.pdbx_description
1 polymer ?
#
loop_
_entity_poly.entity_id
_entity_poly.type
_entity_poly.pdbx_seq_one_letter_code
_entity_poly.pdbx_strand_id
1 'polypeptide(L)'
;MFMPEISRNYFHVADYVVMSLMILGSAAVGIYFAFKKSSGHTHGQASTSAKKAITFGSADLDEYLLGSRKMHIFPVAMSLVASYVSAVTVIGTPTDIYYYGSQYWMIIISVILMGFVVSYVYLPVFQTLRLNSSYQYLELRFNFILRSMASFMFVMDEVLFLPMVVFVPSITFNQVTGFSAITISAILVCVCVFYTLL
;
A
#
# COMPACT_ATOMS: atom_id res chain seq x y z
N MET A 1 -9.76 14.94 -33.25
CA MET A 1 -10.76 14.83 -32.18
C MET A 1 -10.36 15.82 -31.11
N PHE A 2 -11.04 16.96 -31.08
CA PHE A 2 -10.64 18.18 -30.39
C PHE A 2 -10.69 17.98 -28.87
N MET A 3 -9.54 18.06 -28.21
CA MET A 3 -9.53 18.37 -26.78
C MET A 3 -9.73 19.89 -26.64
N PRO A 4 -10.73 20.36 -25.88
CA PRO A 4 -10.83 21.77 -25.56
C PRO A 4 -9.58 22.20 -24.79
N GLU A 5 -9.08 23.42 -25.07
CA GLU A 5 -8.02 24.04 -24.28
C GLU A 5 -8.47 24.14 -22.82
N ILE A 6 -7.91 23.27 -21.98
CA ILE A 6 -8.02 23.37 -20.53
C ILE A 6 -7.22 24.61 -20.15
N SER A 7 -7.92 25.64 -19.67
CA SER A 7 -7.33 26.83 -19.05
C SER A 7 -6.20 26.40 -18.11
N ARG A 8 -4.97 26.79 -18.44
CA ARG A 8 -3.74 26.44 -17.72
C ARG A 8 -3.72 27.21 -16.40
N ASN A 9 -4.50 26.76 -15.42
CA ASN A 9 -4.43 27.28 -14.06
C ASN A 9 -3.15 26.74 -13.42
N TYR A 10 -2.09 27.53 -13.48
CA TYR A 10 -0.90 27.33 -12.67
C TYR A 10 -1.32 27.22 -11.19
N PHE A 11 -0.70 26.31 -10.44
CA PHE A 11 -0.91 26.14 -9.00
C PHE A 11 -0.97 27.50 -8.31
N HIS A 12 -2.07 27.77 -7.59
CA HIS A 12 -2.14 28.97 -6.78
C HIS A 12 -1.12 28.82 -5.64
N VAL A 13 -0.63 29.93 -5.10
CA VAL A 13 0.27 29.93 -3.93
C VAL A 13 -0.29 29.07 -2.77
N ALA A 14 -1.61 29.00 -2.64
CA ALA A 14 -2.30 28.15 -1.68
C ALA A 14 -1.99 26.66 -1.86
N ASP A 15 -1.93 26.14 -3.09
CA ASP A 15 -1.71 24.72 -3.37
C ASP A 15 -0.27 24.31 -3.01
N TYR A 16 0.70 25.20 -3.28
CA TYR A 16 2.09 24.99 -2.86
C TYR A 16 2.25 25.01 -1.33
N VAL A 17 1.53 25.90 -0.64
CA VAL A 17 1.54 25.97 0.83
C VAL A 17 0.94 24.70 1.42
N VAL A 18 -0.19 24.21 0.89
CA VAL A 18 -0.81 22.95 1.34
C VAL A 18 0.11 21.75 1.10
N MET A 19 0.72 21.66 -0.09
CA MET A 19 1.65 20.59 -0.41
C MET A 19 2.89 20.62 0.50
N SER A 20 3.45 21.79 0.76
CA SER A 20 4.58 21.97 1.68
C SER A 20 4.21 21.58 3.11
N LEU A 21 3.06 22.03 3.63
CA LEU A 21 2.56 21.65 4.95
C LEU A 21 2.33 20.14 5.07
N MET A 22 1.78 19.51 4.04
CA MET A 22 1.49 18.08 4.03
C MET A 22 2.79 17.25 3.99
N ILE A 23 3.79 17.69 3.22
CA ILE A 23 5.13 17.09 3.21
C ILE A 23 5.81 17.26 4.57
N LEU A 24 5.78 18.46 5.14
CA LEU A 24 6.38 18.75 6.45
C LEU A 24 5.70 17.96 7.56
N GLY A 25 4.37 17.84 7.54
CA GLY A 25 3.61 17.02 8.47
C GLY A 25 3.97 15.54 8.36
N SER A 26 4.03 15.01 7.14
CA SER A 26 4.39 13.61 6.89
C SER A 26 5.83 13.31 7.32
N ALA A 27 6.77 14.21 7.00
CA ALA A 27 8.16 14.14 7.44
C ALA A 27 8.29 14.25 8.96
N ALA A 28 7.54 15.16 9.60
CA ALA A 28 7.55 15.34 11.05
C ALA A 28 7.04 14.09 11.79
N VAL A 29 5.99 13.43 11.29
CA VAL A 29 5.52 12.15 11.85
C VAL A 29 6.59 11.07 11.69
N GLY A 30 7.20 10.94 10.51
CA GLY A 30 8.29 9.99 10.26
C GLY A 30 9.50 10.23 11.17
N ILE A 31 9.93 11.48 11.30
CA ILE A 31 11.03 11.92 12.17
C ILE A 31 10.67 11.71 13.64
N TYR A 32 9.46 12.03 14.08
CA TYR A 32 8.98 11.82 15.45
C TYR A 32 9.00 10.33 15.82
N PHE A 33 8.51 9.45 14.94
CA PHE A 33 8.61 8.01 15.16
C PHE A 33 10.05 7.50 15.10
N ALA A 34 10.90 8.04 14.22
CA ALA A 34 12.32 7.69 14.15
C ALA A 34 13.08 8.07 15.43
N PHE A 35 12.85 9.27 15.98
CA PHE A 35 13.49 9.72 17.23
C PHE A 35 12.89 9.05 18.48
N LYS A 36 11.57 8.84 18.53
CA LYS A 36 10.93 8.11 19.64
C LYS A 36 11.38 6.66 19.68
N LYS A 37 11.60 6.03 18.51
CA LYS A 37 12.21 4.70 18.36
C LYS A 37 13.68 4.68 18.82
N SER A 38 14.41 5.80 18.69
CA SER A 38 15.80 5.91 19.16
C SER A 38 15.96 6.23 20.65
N SER A 39 14.94 6.75 21.34
CA SER A 39 15.02 7.18 22.75
C SER A 39 14.36 6.20 23.75
N GLY A 40 13.51 5.29 23.27
CA GLY A 40 12.83 4.28 24.09
C GLY A 40 13.55 2.93 24.12
N HIS A 41 14.47 2.74 25.08
CA HIS A 41 15.12 1.47 25.34
C HIS A 41 14.18 0.48 26.08
N THR A 42 13.03 0.11 25.50
CA THR A 42 12.18 -0.98 26.03
C THR A 42 11.26 -1.58 24.94
N HIS A 43 11.71 -2.72 24.37
CA HIS A 43 10.89 -3.84 23.87
C HIS A 43 9.87 -3.59 22.72
N GLY A 44 10.35 -3.23 21.53
CA GLY A 44 9.53 -3.19 20.30
C GLY A 44 10.38 -3.03 19.05
N GLN A 45 11.13 -4.08 18.74
CA GLN A 45 12.22 -4.16 17.78
C GLN A 45 11.75 -3.94 16.33
N ALA A 46 11.85 -2.69 15.88
CA ALA A 46 12.01 -2.38 14.46
C ALA A 46 13.44 -1.85 14.27
N SER A 47 14.11 -2.27 13.21
CA SER A 47 15.45 -1.83 12.80
C SER A 47 16.60 -2.09 13.79
N THR A 48 17.20 -3.27 13.68
CA THR A 48 18.67 -3.37 13.66
C THR A 48 19.15 -3.66 12.24
N SER A 49 18.66 -2.88 11.27
CA SER A 49 19.34 -2.63 9.99
C SER A 49 20.61 -1.83 10.29
N ALA A 50 21.68 -2.53 10.70
CA ALA A 50 23.05 -2.01 10.63
C ALA A 50 24.12 -3.05 10.96
N LYS A 51 23.82 -4.18 11.63
CA LYS A 51 24.87 -5.14 12.00
C LYS A 51 24.35 -6.52 12.41
N LYS A 52 23.89 -7.33 11.46
CA LYS A 52 23.84 -8.79 11.68
C LYS A 52 23.95 -9.52 10.37
N ALA A 53 24.96 -10.39 10.28
CA ALA A 53 25.32 -11.12 9.08
C ALA A 53 24.11 -11.87 8.51
N ILE A 54 23.95 -11.76 7.19
CA ILE A 54 22.99 -12.48 6.34
C ILE A 54 22.96 -13.95 6.76
N THR A 55 21.97 -14.33 7.59
CA THR A 55 21.66 -15.71 7.90
C THR A 55 20.20 -15.89 7.52
N PHE A 56 19.98 -16.34 6.29
CA PHE A 56 18.69 -16.53 5.63
C PHE A 56 17.93 -17.70 6.28
N GLY A 57 17.39 -17.49 7.48
CA GLY A 57 16.79 -18.56 8.26
C GLY A 57 15.66 -18.07 9.15
N SER A 58 14.42 -18.26 8.66
CA SER A 58 13.08 -18.29 9.29
C SER A 58 12.75 -17.35 10.47
N ALA A 59 13.61 -17.19 11.48
CA ALA A 59 13.35 -16.38 12.67
C ALA A 59 13.32 -14.86 12.39
N ASP A 60 14.19 -14.38 11.50
CA ASP A 60 14.25 -12.95 11.12
C ASP A 60 13.06 -12.56 10.21
N LEU A 61 12.62 -13.52 9.37
CA LEU A 61 11.43 -13.39 8.54
C LEU A 61 10.15 -13.37 9.37
N ASP A 62 10.05 -14.19 10.42
CA ASP A 62 8.88 -14.19 11.29
C ASP A 62 8.76 -12.86 12.07
N GLU A 63 9.88 -12.27 12.49
CA GLU A 63 9.86 -10.95 13.14
C GLU A 63 9.51 -9.82 12.17
N TYR A 64 10.06 -9.87 10.95
CA TYR A 64 9.78 -8.89 9.89
C TYR A 64 8.36 -9.00 9.31
N LEU A 65 7.87 -10.21 9.06
CA LEU A 65 6.56 -10.48 8.43
C LEU A 65 5.40 -10.44 9.43
N LEU A 66 5.63 -10.81 10.70
CA LEU A 66 4.55 -10.94 11.70
C LEU A 66 4.62 -9.88 12.81
N GLY A 67 5.67 -9.05 12.85
CA GLY A 67 5.87 -8.03 13.91
C GLY A 67 5.70 -8.61 15.31
N SER A 68 6.31 -9.77 15.57
CA SER A 68 6.25 -10.50 16.85
C SER A 68 4.86 -11.01 17.27
N ARG A 69 3.83 -10.99 16.40
CA ARG A 69 2.42 -11.36 16.74
C ARG A 69 1.83 -10.64 17.97
N LYS A 70 2.49 -9.56 18.42
CA LYS A 70 2.12 -8.73 19.58
C LYS A 70 1.64 -7.33 19.18
N MET A 71 1.55 -7.06 17.87
CA MET A 71 1.01 -5.80 17.38
C MET A 71 -0.48 -5.68 17.75
N HIS A 72 -0.84 -4.51 18.28
CA HIS A 72 -2.21 -4.20 18.65
C HIS A 72 -3.13 -4.28 17.42
N ILE A 73 -4.42 -4.63 17.61
CA ILE A 73 -5.38 -4.77 16.49
C ILE A 73 -5.49 -3.50 15.65
N PHE A 74 -5.37 -2.34 16.29
CA PHE A 74 -5.54 -1.04 15.67
C PHE A 74 -4.49 -0.71 14.58
N PRO A 75 -3.17 -0.77 14.83
CA PRO A 75 -2.15 -0.56 13.79
C PRO A 75 -2.22 -1.59 12.66
N VAL A 76 -2.61 -2.84 12.96
CA VAL A 76 -2.80 -3.87 11.91
C VAL A 76 -3.96 -3.49 10.99
N ALA A 77 -5.10 -3.10 11.56
CA ALA A 77 -6.25 -2.64 10.77
C ALA A 77 -5.92 -1.40 9.94
N MET A 78 -5.21 -0.42 10.53
CA MET A 78 -4.76 0.78 9.81
C MET A 78 -3.83 0.44 8.65
N SER A 79 -2.90 -0.50 8.82
CA SER A 79 -2.02 -0.95 7.74
C SER A 79 -2.79 -1.64 6.62
N LEU A 80 -3.77 -2.49 6.94
CA LEU A 80 -4.59 -3.17 5.94
C LEU A 80 -5.42 -2.18 5.12
N VAL A 81 -6.01 -1.18 5.77
CA VAL A 81 -6.74 -0.10 5.08
C VAL A 81 -5.78 0.72 4.22
N ALA A 82 -4.60 1.06 4.74
CA ALA A 82 -3.60 1.81 3.99
C ALA A 82 -3.11 1.05 2.75
N SER A 83 -2.93 -0.27 2.84
CA SER A 83 -2.55 -1.10 1.68
C SER A 83 -3.67 -1.25 0.65
N TYR A 84 -4.94 -1.15 1.07
CA TYR A 84 -6.08 -1.25 0.16
C TYR A 84 -6.31 0.04 -0.64
N VAL A 85 -5.99 1.20 -0.07
CA VAL A 85 -6.22 2.51 -0.71
C VAL A 85 -5.09 2.83 -1.68
N SER A 86 -5.40 2.82 -2.98
CA SER A 86 -4.48 3.21 -4.05
C SER A 86 -4.86 4.55 -4.68
N ALA A 87 -3.88 5.26 -5.26
CA ALA A 87 -4.08 6.51 -6.00
C ALA A 87 -5.07 6.33 -7.18
N VAL A 88 -5.07 5.15 -7.79
CA VAL A 88 -6.00 4.78 -8.86
C VAL A 88 -7.44 4.83 -8.37
N THR A 89 -7.71 4.29 -7.18
CA THR A 89 -9.05 4.27 -6.59
C THR A 89 -9.51 5.66 -6.23
N VAL A 90 -8.63 6.50 -5.67
CA VAL A 90 -8.97 7.88 -5.26
C VAL A 90 -9.38 8.75 -6.44
N ILE A 91 -8.73 8.59 -7.60
CA ILE A 91 -9.06 9.34 -8.82
C ILE A 91 -10.17 8.63 -9.63
N GLY A 92 -10.19 7.30 -9.61
CA GLY A 92 -11.13 6.48 -10.37
C GLY A 92 -12.55 6.53 -9.81
N THR A 93 -12.72 6.44 -8.49
CA THR A 93 -14.05 6.43 -7.86
C THR A 93 -14.91 7.67 -8.15
N PRO A 94 -14.43 8.92 -8.05
CA PRO A 94 -15.24 10.07 -8.45
C PRO A 94 -15.49 10.10 -9.95
N THR A 95 -14.55 9.61 -10.77
CA THR A 95 -14.72 9.50 -12.23
C THR A 95 -15.86 8.54 -12.57
N ASP A 96 -15.88 7.36 -11.93
CA ASP A 96 -16.95 6.38 -12.11
C ASP A 96 -18.31 6.91 -11.64
N ILE A 97 -18.36 7.60 -10.50
CA ILE A 97 -19.60 8.22 -10.00
C ILE A 97 -20.08 9.32 -10.96
N TYR A 98 -19.17 10.07 -11.56
CA TYR A 98 -19.50 11.13 -12.51
C TYR A 98 -20.11 10.58 -13.81
N TYR A 99 -19.57 9.49 -14.35
CA TYR A 99 -20.06 8.89 -15.60
C TYR A 99 -21.25 7.93 -15.41
N TYR A 100 -21.24 7.12 -14.35
CA TYR A 100 -22.20 6.03 -14.13
C TYR A 100 -23.20 6.30 -12.98
N GLY A 101 -23.10 7.46 -12.31
CA GLY A 101 -24.03 7.89 -11.27
C GLY A 101 -23.73 7.33 -9.87
N SER A 102 -24.66 7.54 -8.94
CA SER A 102 -24.51 7.19 -7.51
C SER A 102 -24.56 5.69 -7.19
N GLN A 103 -24.51 4.82 -8.21
CA GLN A 103 -24.59 3.37 -8.05
C GLN A 103 -23.40 2.80 -7.25
N TYR A 104 -22.27 3.52 -7.22
CA TYR A 104 -21.06 3.12 -6.51
C TYR A 104 -21.27 2.90 -5.00
N TRP A 105 -22.27 3.54 -4.38
CA TRP A 105 -22.55 3.41 -2.93
C TRP A 105 -22.81 1.95 -2.49
N MET A 106 -23.27 1.08 -3.38
CA MET A 106 -23.51 -0.34 -3.08
C MET A 106 -22.23 -1.08 -2.65
N ILE A 107 -21.04 -0.59 -3.00
CA ILE A 107 -19.77 -1.20 -2.58
C ILE A 107 -19.61 -1.20 -1.06
N ILE A 108 -20.16 -0.20 -0.36
CA ILE A 108 -20.05 -0.08 1.10
C ILE A 108 -20.71 -1.28 1.78
N ILE A 109 -21.88 -1.70 1.29
CA ILE A 109 -22.61 -2.85 1.82
C ILE A 109 -21.78 -4.13 1.62
N SER A 110 -21.20 -4.30 0.42
CA SER A 110 -20.32 -5.43 0.11
C SER A 110 -19.08 -5.48 0.99
N VAL A 111 -18.45 -4.33 1.26
CA VAL A 111 -17.27 -4.24 2.13
C VAL A 111 -17.60 -4.59 3.58
N ILE A 112 -18.75 -4.14 4.10
CA ILE A 112 -19.21 -4.49 5.44
C ILE A 112 -19.45 -6.01 5.53
N LEU A 113 -20.16 -6.58 4.56
CA LEU A 113 -20.45 -8.02 4.54
C LEU A 113 -19.15 -8.84 4.43
N MET A 114 -18.21 -8.42 3.58
CA MET A 114 -16.89 -9.03 3.48
C MET A 114 -16.15 -8.99 4.83
N GLY A 115 -16.17 -7.86 5.53
CA GLY A 115 -15.56 -7.72 6.85
C GLY A 115 -16.14 -8.71 7.88
N PHE A 116 -17.46 -8.88 7.90
CA PHE A 116 -18.12 -9.89 8.73
C PHE A 116 -17.65 -11.30 8.38
N VAL A 117 -17.68 -11.69 7.11
CA VAL A 117 -17.25 -13.04 6.69
C VAL A 117 -15.77 -13.29 7.01
N VAL A 118 -14.90 -12.31 6.75
CA VAL A 118 -13.46 -12.41 7.05
C VAL A 118 -13.21 -12.57 8.55
N SER A 119 -13.88 -11.78 9.39
CA SER A 119 -13.69 -11.84 10.84
C SER A 119 -14.21 -13.13 11.47
N TYR A 120 -15.36 -13.66 11.02
CA TYR A 120 -15.97 -14.85 11.61
C TYR A 120 -15.48 -16.17 11.03
N VAL A 121 -15.14 -16.22 9.74
CA VAL A 121 -14.79 -17.49 9.05
C VAL A 121 -13.29 -17.59 8.83
N TYR A 122 -12.68 -16.57 8.22
CA TYR A 122 -11.28 -16.65 7.80
C TYR A 122 -10.31 -16.43 8.97
N LEU A 123 -10.54 -15.41 9.80
CA LEU A 123 -9.67 -15.06 10.92
C LEU A 123 -9.41 -16.22 11.90
N PRO A 124 -10.43 -16.97 12.41
CA PRO A 124 -10.17 -18.07 13.33
C PRO A 124 -9.41 -19.23 12.69
N VAL A 125 -9.61 -19.47 11.39
CA VAL A 125 -8.90 -20.53 10.65
C VAL A 125 -7.42 -20.18 10.52
N PHE A 126 -7.09 -18.94 10.16
CA PHE A 126 -5.69 -18.49 10.04
C PHE A 126 -4.97 -18.44 11.40
N GLN A 127 -5.68 -18.03 12.47
CA GLN A 127 -5.09 -18.01 13.82
C GLN A 127 -4.82 -19.42 14.36
N THR A 128 -5.68 -20.40 14.06
CA THR A 128 -5.54 -21.78 14.54
C THR A 128 -4.38 -22.51 13.85
N LEU A 129 -4.22 -22.32 12.54
CA LEU A 129 -3.19 -23.03 11.77
C LEU A 129 -1.79 -22.37 11.84
N ARG A 130 -1.65 -21.19 12.48
CA ARG A 130 -0.38 -20.45 12.67
C ARG A 130 0.46 -20.29 11.40
N LEU A 131 -0.18 -20.22 10.24
CA LEU A 131 0.50 -20.12 8.95
C LEU A 131 1.04 -18.71 8.73
N ASN A 132 2.24 -18.61 8.17
CA ASN A 132 2.90 -17.34 7.87
C ASN A 132 2.52 -16.78 6.49
N SER A 133 1.86 -17.57 5.65
CA SER A 133 1.42 -17.15 4.31
C SER A 133 0.07 -17.75 3.94
N SER A 134 -0.82 -16.94 3.35
CA SER A 134 -2.12 -17.37 2.85
C SER A 134 -2.02 -18.51 1.82
N TYR A 135 -0.95 -18.54 1.02
CA TYR A 135 -0.74 -19.60 0.03
C TYR A 135 -0.39 -20.96 0.64
N GLN A 136 0.19 -20.97 1.83
CA GLN A 136 0.47 -22.21 2.55
C GLN A 136 -0.82 -22.89 3.03
N TYR A 137 -1.87 -22.11 3.28
CA TYR A 137 -3.20 -22.65 3.56
C TYR A 137 -3.77 -23.39 2.34
N LEU A 138 -3.61 -22.82 1.14
CA LEU A 138 -4.05 -23.46 -0.11
C LEU A 138 -3.31 -24.78 -0.36
N GLU A 139 -2.02 -24.84 -0.04
CA GLU A 139 -1.24 -26.07 -0.15
C GLU A 139 -1.72 -27.16 0.81
N LEU A 140 -1.96 -26.81 2.08
CA LEU A 140 -2.40 -27.76 3.10
C LEU A 140 -3.78 -28.35 2.79
N ARG A 141 -4.66 -27.56 2.15
CA ARG A 141 -6.03 -27.98 1.84
C ARG A 141 -6.16 -28.69 0.50
N PHE A 142 -5.41 -28.27 -0.51
CA PHE A 142 -5.58 -28.77 -1.87
C PHE A 142 -4.34 -29.53 -2.35
N ASN A 143 -3.27 -28.85 -2.75
CA ASN A 143 -2.00 -29.43 -3.23
C ASN A 143 -0.97 -28.33 -3.57
N PHE A 144 0.30 -28.70 -3.70
CA PHE A 144 1.41 -27.81 -4.12
C PHE A 144 1.16 -27.10 -5.47
N ILE A 145 0.48 -27.76 -6.41
CA ILE A 145 0.19 -27.20 -7.74
C ILE A 145 -0.69 -25.94 -7.63
N LEU A 146 -1.73 -25.97 -6.77
CA LEU A 146 -2.59 -24.80 -6.58
C LEU A 146 -1.86 -23.65 -5.90
N ARG A 147 -0.93 -23.94 -4.98
CA ARG A 147 -0.07 -22.91 -4.39
C ARG A 147 0.78 -22.21 -5.46
N SER A 148 1.40 -22.98 -6.35
CA SER A 148 2.24 -22.43 -7.44
C SER A 148 1.40 -21.61 -8.43
N MET A 149 0.24 -22.14 -8.85
CA MET A 149 -0.68 -21.43 -9.74
C MET A 149 -1.22 -20.14 -9.11
N ALA A 150 -1.67 -20.17 -7.86
CA ALA A 150 -2.18 -18.99 -7.17
C ALA A 150 -1.09 -17.92 -6.98
N SER A 151 0.13 -18.32 -6.62
CA SER A 151 1.26 -17.41 -6.52
C SER A 151 1.63 -16.80 -7.87
N PHE A 152 1.59 -17.59 -8.95
CA PHE A 152 1.87 -17.12 -10.31
C PHE A 152 0.82 -16.12 -10.79
N MET A 153 -0.47 -16.42 -10.58
CA MET A 153 -1.57 -15.52 -10.93
C MET A 153 -1.46 -14.20 -10.16
N PHE A 154 -1.11 -14.26 -8.88
CA PHE A 154 -0.90 -13.05 -8.06
C PHE A 154 0.27 -12.21 -8.58
N VAL A 155 1.42 -12.82 -8.88
CA VAL A 155 2.56 -12.09 -9.44
C VAL A 155 2.20 -11.46 -10.78
N MET A 156 1.45 -12.15 -11.64
CA MET A 156 0.99 -11.59 -12.90
C MET A 156 0.02 -10.43 -12.72
N ASP A 157 -0.93 -10.53 -11.77
CA ASP A 157 -1.83 -9.45 -11.41
C ASP A 157 -1.07 -8.20 -10.95
N GLU A 158 -0.12 -8.37 -10.02
CA GLU A 158 0.72 -7.27 -9.52
C GLU A 158 1.59 -6.65 -10.61
N VAL A 159 2.19 -7.46 -11.50
CA VAL A 159 2.99 -6.94 -12.62
C VAL A 159 2.17 -6.10 -13.60
N LEU A 160 0.88 -6.44 -13.78
CA LEU A 160 -0.04 -5.66 -14.61
C LEU A 160 -0.58 -4.43 -13.88
N PHE A 161 -0.79 -4.53 -12.56
CA PHE A 161 -1.39 -3.48 -11.75
C PHE A 161 -0.38 -2.38 -11.34
N LEU A 162 0.85 -2.76 -10.96
CA LEU A 162 1.87 -1.82 -10.48
C LEU A 162 2.19 -0.69 -11.48
N PRO A 163 2.34 -0.93 -12.80
CA PRO A 163 2.55 0.15 -13.77
C PRO A 163 1.37 1.12 -13.83
N MET A 164 0.13 0.63 -13.71
CA MET A 164 -1.07 1.47 -13.69
C MET A 164 -1.07 2.38 -12.45
N VAL A 165 -0.70 1.83 -11.28
CA VAL A 165 -0.63 2.59 -10.02
C VAL A 165 0.39 3.72 -10.08
N VAL A 166 1.53 3.53 -10.75
CA VAL A 166 2.55 4.58 -10.91
C VAL A 166 2.19 5.57 -12.02
N PHE A 167 1.53 5.11 -13.07
CA PHE A 167 1.20 5.95 -14.22
C PHE A 167 0.13 7.00 -13.88
N VAL A 168 -0.90 6.63 -13.12
CA VAL A 168 -1.99 7.54 -12.73
C VAL A 168 -1.51 8.82 -12.00
N PRO A 169 -0.69 8.76 -10.93
CA PRO A 169 -0.16 9.98 -10.32
C PRO A 169 0.81 10.72 -11.24
N SER A 170 1.51 10.03 -12.13
CA SER A 170 2.47 10.64 -13.08
C SER A 170 1.76 11.52 -14.11
N ILE A 171 0.61 11.10 -14.64
CA ILE A 171 -0.18 11.93 -15.56
C ILE A 171 -0.79 13.14 -14.86
N THR A 172 -1.24 12.98 -13.62
CA THR A 172 -1.75 14.10 -12.80
C THR A 172 -0.64 15.10 -12.52
N PHE A 173 0.56 14.63 -12.16
CA PHE A 173 1.71 15.50 -11.96
C PHE A 173 2.19 16.19 -13.26
N ASN A 174 2.10 15.50 -14.40
CA ASN A 174 2.42 16.07 -15.70
C ASN A 174 1.48 17.25 -16.04
N GLN A 175 0.19 17.13 -15.75
CA GLN A 175 -0.79 18.20 -15.97
C GLN A 175 -0.49 19.45 -15.14
N VAL A 176 -0.02 19.28 -13.91
CA VAL A 176 0.20 20.42 -12.98
C VAL A 176 1.58 21.06 -13.12
N THR A 177 2.61 20.28 -13.45
CA THR A 177 4.01 20.76 -13.48
C THR A 177 4.49 21.06 -14.90
N GLY A 178 3.81 20.55 -15.93
CA GLY A 178 4.20 20.72 -17.34
C GLY A 178 5.42 19.89 -17.79
N PHE A 179 6.11 19.20 -16.88
CA PHE A 179 7.20 18.25 -17.18
C PHE A 179 6.65 16.95 -17.74
N SER A 180 7.38 16.28 -18.64
CA SER A 180 6.94 15.04 -19.28
C SER A 180 6.59 13.92 -18.27
N ALA A 181 5.46 13.24 -18.50
CA ALA A 181 4.98 12.16 -17.63
C ALA A 181 5.99 11.01 -17.46
N ILE A 182 6.83 10.78 -18.47
CA ILE A 182 7.90 9.76 -18.47
C ILE A 182 8.99 10.12 -17.44
N THR A 183 9.36 11.40 -17.31
CA THR A 183 10.38 11.83 -16.34
C THR A 183 9.83 11.72 -14.92
N ILE A 184 8.57 12.10 -14.71
CA ILE A 184 7.92 12.00 -13.39
C ILE A 184 7.77 10.54 -12.97
N SER A 185 7.33 9.65 -13.88
CA SER A 185 7.20 8.23 -13.57
C SER A 185 8.53 7.57 -13.24
N ALA A 186 9.60 7.89 -13.97
CA ALA A 186 10.94 7.38 -13.68
C ALA A 186 11.42 7.78 -12.27
N ILE A 187 11.23 9.04 -11.88
CA ILE A 187 11.59 9.53 -10.54
C ILE A 187 10.78 8.80 -9.46
N LEU A 188 9.46 8.65 -9.66
CA LEU A 188 8.59 7.94 -8.71
C LEU A 188 9.01 6.48 -8.53
N VAL A 189 9.33 5.77 -9.62
CA VAL A 189 9.82 4.39 -9.54
C VAL A 189 11.15 4.33 -8.77
N CYS A 190 12.11 5.21 -9.06
CA CYS A 190 13.38 5.24 -8.35
C CYS A 190 13.19 5.46 -6.84
N VAL A 191 12.35 6.42 -6.45
CA VAL A 191 12.07 6.70 -5.03
C VAL A 191 11.36 5.51 -4.37
N CYS A 192 10.39 4.91 -5.04
CA CYS A 192 9.64 3.75 -4.53
C CYS A 192 10.54 2.52 -4.32
N VAL A 193 11.41 2.21 -5.29
CA VAL A 193 12.39 1.12 -5.17
C VAL A 193 13.37 1.40 -4.03
N PHE A 194 13.89 2.62 -3.94
CA PHE A 194 14.80 3.00 -2.85
C PHE A 194 14.14 2.86 -1.48
N TYR A 195 12.91 3.35 -1.31
CA TYR A 195 12.15 3.22 -0.07
C TYR A 195 11.85 1.77 0.30
N THR A 196 11.55 0.92 -0.68
CA THR A 196 11.22 -0.50 -0.45
C THR A 196 12.45 -1.34 -0.09
N LEU A 197 13.63 -0.95 -0.59
CA LEU A 197 14.90 -1.64 -0.32
C LEU A 197 15.55 -1.23 1.01
N LEU A 198 15.14 -0.11 1.62
CA LEU A 198 15.73 0.47 2.82
C LEU A 198 15.05 -0.05 4.10
#